data_AF-A0A7V2AUH6-F1
#
_entry.id   AF-A0A7V2AUH6-F1
#
_cell.length_a   1.000
_cell.length_b   1.000
_cell.length_c   1.000
_cell.angle_alpha   90.00
_cell.angle_beta   90.00
_cell.angle_gamma   90.00
#
_symmetry.space_group_name_H-M   'P 1'
#
loop_
_entity.id
_entity.type
_entity.pdbx_description
1 polymer ?
#
loop_
_entity_poly.entity_id
_entity_poly.type
_entity_poly.pdbx_seq_one_letter_code
_entity_poly.pdbx_strand_id
1 'polypeptide(L)'
;MSGNQKLAIRFIIGFVLTIALLGMSRRLSTRRPQDFVVEGPGYRVEHRSVTEQVGPGRPDLVCMVEGELEPVVRYRVAGEESLRTVEMTAEKGGIRRAVLPEYEKGTKIYYSIELLGRGETAARVPEEPGSFLFIKYKGKVSPIVLTLHILFMFAAFYFMVQCFWSALGVLGGRARKAEAVSHARWVLLSSFIGGWPLGFILNYQAFGVVWEGFPFGYDVTDNKTQIMFVFWLASLLLVRGSFLGKGEERDTLGARGFAAAAIVSFLVSLALFIVPHSL
;
A
#
# COMPACT_ATOMS: atom_id res chain seq x y z
N MET A 1 3.70 -40.91 6.92
CA MET A 1 2.73 -39.92 6.39
C MET A 1 2.23 -40.34 5.03
N SER A 2 0.92 -40.46 4.85
CA SER A 2 0.29 -40.75 3.56
C SER A 2 0.49 -39.60 2.57
N GLY A 3 0.33 -39.86 1.27
CA GLY A 3 0.40 -38.83 0.22
C GLY A 3 -0.55 -37.66 0.47
N ASN A 4 -1.78 -37.96 0.95
CA ASN A 4 -2.79 -36.96 1.27
C ASN A 4 -2.41 -36.10 2.48
N GLN A 5 -1.74 -36.67 3.49
CA GLN A 5 -1.23 -35.90 4.63
C GLN A 5 -0.12 -34.93 4.21
N LYS A 6 0.80 -35.35 3.33
CA LYS A 6 1.86 -34.46 2.81
C LYS A 6 1.27 -33.30 2.01
N LEU A 7 0.24 -33.57 1.22
CA LEU A 7 -0.46 -32.57 0.44
C LEU A 7 -1.23 -31.58 1.34
N ALA A 8 -1.95 -32.06 2.34
CA ALA A 8 -2.67 -31.22 3.30
C ALA A 8 -1.72 -30.30 4.08
N ILE A 9 -0.59 -30.83 4.56
CA ILE A 9 0.42 -30.04 5.27
C ILE A 9 1.00 -28.94 4.38
N ARG A 10 1.29 -29.23 3.10
CA ARG A 10 1.77 -28.23 2.15
C ARG A 10 0.78 -27.08 1.96
N PHE A 11 -0.52 -27.37 1.87
CA PHE A 11 -1.54 -26.33 1.75
C PHE A 11 -1.66 -25.48 3.01
N ILE A 12 -1.61 -26.11 4.19
CA ILE A 12 -1.63 -25.41 5.48
C ILE A 12 -0.40 -24.51 5.63
N ILE A 13 0.80 -25.03 5.35
CA ILE A 13 2.04 -24.23 5.40
C ILE A 13 1.97 -23.06 4.42
N GLY A 14 1.48 -23.29 3.20
CA GLY A 14 1.29 -22.22 2.21
C GLY A 14 0.36 -21.13 2.72
N PHE A 15 -0.78 -21.50 3.32
CA PHE A 15 -1.71 -20.56 3.91
C PHE A 15 -1.09 -19.74 5.05
N VAL A 16 -0.38 -20.40 5.97
CA VAL A 16 0.31 -19.73 7.10
C VAL A 16 1.40 -18.77 6.61
N LEU A 17 2.20 -19.18 5.62
CA LEU A 17 3.21 -18.32 5.01
C LEU A 17 2.59 -17.10 4.34
N THR A 18 1.48 -17.26 3.62
CA THR A 18 0.76 -16.14 3.01
C THR A 18 0.27 -15.16 4.07
N ILE A 19 -0.32 -15.63 5.16
CA ILE A 19 -0.74 -14.75 6.27
C ILE A 19 0.46 -14.03 6.89
N ALA A 20 1.57 -14.73 7.13
CA ALA A 20 2.77 -14.14 7.70
C ALA A 20 3.34 -13.02 6.81
N LEU A 21 3.42 -13.27 5.49
CA LEU A 21 3.86 -12.27 4.52
C LEU A 21 2.94 -11.04 4.51
N LEU A 22 1.62 -11.24 4.40
CA LEU A 22 0.66 -10.13 4.40
C LEU A 22 0.70 -9.33 5.71
N GLY A 23 0.86 -10.00 6.85
CA GLY A 23 1.01 -9.36 8.15
C GLY A 23 2.29 -8.52 8.24
N MET A 24 3.40 -8.99 7.67
CA MET A 24 4.66 -8.26 7.60
C MET A 24 4.54 -7.00 6.73
N SER A 25 3.94 -7.11 5.54
CA SER A 25 3.70 -5.95 4.66
C SER A 25 2.87 -4.87 5.35
N ARG A 26 1.82 -5.25 6.09
CA ARG A 26 1.01 -4.29 6.86
C ARG A 26 1.83 -3.56 7.94
N ARG A 27 2.80 -4.22 8.57
CA ARG A 27 3.66 -3.59 9.60
C ARG A 27 4.64 -2.59 9.00
N LEU A 28 5.08 -2.83 7.77
CA LEU A 28 5.99 -1.95 7.02
C LEU A 28 5.28 -0.72 6.42
N SER A 29 3.96 -0.56 6.65
CA SER A 29 3.22 0.65 6.27
C SER A 29 3.61 1.85 7.12
N THR A 30 3.95 2.97 6.44
CA THR A 30 4.58 4.16 7.03
C THR A 30 3.60 5.24 7.50
N ARG A 31 2.30 5.11 7.23
CA ARG A 31 1.28 6.11 7.61
C ARG A 31 0.64 5.82 8.96
N ARG A 32 1.35 6.09 10.05
CA ARG A 32 0.76 6.11 11.40
C ARG A 32 0.75 7.54 11.92
N PRO A 33 -0.34 7.98 12.59
CA PRO A 33 -0.31 9.20 13.38
C PRO A 33 0.90 9.17 14.31
N GLN A 34 1.66 10.25 14.31
CA GLN A 34 2.84 10.45 15.14
C GLN A 34 2.56 11.58 16.11
N ASP A 35 3.02 11.41 17.34
CA ASP A 35 2.93 12.44 18.37
C ASP A 35 4.17 13.34 18.25
N PHE A 36 3.95 14.63 18.12
CA PHE A 36 4.97 15.66 18.09
C PHE A 36 4.87 16.46 19.38
N VAL A 37 6.00 16.62 20.06
CA VAL A 37 6.12 17.42 21.27
C VAL A 37 7.24 18.40 21.04
N VAL A 38 6.93 19.70 21.16
CA VAL A 38 7.89 20.80 21.01
C VAL A 38 7.85 21.62 22.28
N GLU A 39 9.00 21.77 22.93
CA GLU A 39 9.14 22.40 24.23
C GLU A 39 10.19 23.52 24.18
N GLY A 40 9.91 24.63 24.85
CA GLY A 40 10.82 25.75 24.97
C GLY A 40 10.56 26.59 26.22
N PRO A 41 11.27 27.73 26.38
CA PRO A 41 11.15 28.55 27.58
C PRO A 41 9.75 29.13 27.72
N GLY A 42 8.96 28.58 28.65
CA GLY A 42 7.60 29.04 28.95
C GLY A 42 6.53 28.57 27.96
N TYR A 43 6.82 27.58 27.11
CA TYR A 43 5.81 26.95 26.26
C TYR A 43 6.06 25.46 26.04
N ARG A 44 4.96 24.72 25.86
CA ARG A 44 4.97 23.31 25.50
C ARG A 44 3.80 23.01 24.59
N VAL A 45 4.08 22.38 23.45
CA VAL A 45 3.06 22.05 22.46
C VAL A 45 3.10 20.60 22.07
N GLU A 46 1.96 19.95 22.25
CA GLU A 46 1.74 18.58 21.82
C GLU A 46 0.74 18.55 20.68
N HIS A 47 1.09 17.85 19.60
CA HIS A 47 0.20 17.63 18.48
C HIS A 47 0.33 16.21 17.95
N ARG A 48 -0.80 15.54 17.80
CA ARG A 48 -0.86 14.25 17.13
C ARG A 48 -1.21 14.45 15.67
N SER A 49 -0.33 14.00 14.77
CA SER A 49 -0.52 14.24 13.34
C SER A 49 -1.77 13.55 12.80
N VAL A 50 -2.57 14.31 12.07
CA VAL A 50 -3.66 13.79 11.25
C VAL A 50 -3.08 13.49 9.87
N THR A 51 -3.19 12.24 9.42
CA THR A 51 -2.58 11.77 8.16
C THR A 51 -3.60 11.60 7.02
N GLU A 52 -4.89 11.47 7.37
CA GLU A 52 -5.96 11.25 6.40
C GLU A 52 -7.33 11.73 6.91
N GLN A 53 -8.17 12.17 5.97
CA GLN A 53 -9.59 12.47 6.16
C GLN A 53 -10.40 11.54 5.25
N VAL A 54 -11.34 10.76 5.81
CA VAL A 54 -12.10 9.75 5.05
C VAL A 54 -13.56 10.16 4.89
N GLY A 55 -14.00 10.26 3.63
CA GLY A 55 -15.32 10.74 3.24
C GLY A 55 -15.44 12.27 3.29
N PRO A 56 -16.64 12.80 3.02
CA PRO A 56 -16.93 14.23 3.17
C PRO A 56 -16.61 14.69 4.59
N GLY A 57 -16.01 15.87 4.71
CA GLY A 57 -15.70 16.46 6.01
C GLY A 57 -14.48 17.36 6.03
N ARG A 58 -14.38 18.05 7.16
CA ARG A 58 -13.31 18.99 7.48
C ARG A 58 -12.40 18.36 8.53
N PRO A 59 -11.12 18.10 8.22
CA PRO A 59 -10.22 17.51 9.19
C PRO A 59 -9.96 18.50 10.32
N ASP A 60 -9.88 17.94 11.51
CA ASP A 60 -9.77 18.66 12.75
C ASP A 60 -8.37 18.50 13.31
N LEU A 61 -7.66 19.61 13.46
CA LEU A 61 -6.34 19.66 14.03
C LEU A 61 -6.44 20.11 15.47
N VAL A 62 -5.98 19.25 16.37
CA VAL A 62 -5.94 19.52 17.80
C VAL A 62 -4.49 19.59 18.25
N CYS A 63 -4.13 20.65 18.97
CA CYS A 63 -2.91 20.69 19.75
C CYS A 63 -3.20 21.12 21.18
N MET A 64 -2.38 20.66 22.10
CA MET A 64 -2.36 21.13 23.48
C MET A 64 -1.24 22.14 23.60
N VAL A 65 -1.55 23.34 24.09
CA VAL A 65 -0.57 24.41 24.26
C VAL A 65 -0.56 24.85 25.72
N GLU A 66 0.59 24.71 26.35
CA GLU A 66 0.91 25.33 27.63
C GLU A 66 1.73 26.60 27.35
N GLY A 67 1.37 27.73 27.96
CA GLY A 67 2.04 29.02 27.77
C GLY A 67 1.15 30.11 27.15
N GLU A 68 1.73 31.27 26.90
CA GLU A 68 1.03 32.45 26.34
C GLU A 68 1.06 32.51 24.80
N LEU A 69 1.75 31.57 24.13
CA LEU A 69 1.88 31.58 22.68
C LEU A 69 0.57 31.19 21.99
N GLU A 70 0.26 31.88 20.90
CA GLU A 70 -0.92 31.60 20.10
C GLU A 70 -0.56 30.70 18.91
N PRO A 71 -1.12 29.48 18.82
CA PRO A 71 -0.87 28.61 17.70
C PRO A 71 -1.71 29.00 16.48
N VAL A 72 -1.10 28.97 15.31
CA VAL A 72 -1.76 29.10 14.01
C VAL A 72 -1.38 27.92 13.13
N VAL A 73 -2.31 27.48 12.29
CA VAL A 73 -2.05 26.44 11.31
C VAL A 73 -1.73 27.12 9.98
N ARG A 74 -0.52 26.87 9.47
CA ARG A 74 -0.18 27.20 8.07
C ARG A 74 -0.30 25.96 7.23
N TYR A 75 -1.03 26.05 6.12
CA TYR A 75 -1.18 24.93 5.20
C TYR A 75 -1.16 25.38 3.74
N ARG A 76 -0.84 24.46 2.85
CA ARG A 76 -0.92 24.63 1.39
C ARG A 76 -1.45 23.37 0.74
N VAL A 77 -2.14 23.54 -0.37
CA VAL A 77 -2.55 22.41 -1.22
C VAL A 77 -1.35 21.94 -2.03
N ALA A 78 -1.20 20.62 -2.24
CA ALA A 78 -0.14 20.09 -3.08
C ALA A 78 -0.28 20.68 -4.51
N GLY A 79 0.80 21.26 -5.03
CA GLY A 79 0.80 21.99 -6.30
C GLY A 79 0.68 23.51 -6.14
N GLU A 80 0.30 24.01 -4.97
CA GLU A 80 0.32 25.44 -4.65
C GLU A 80 1.59 25.81 -3.87
N GLU A 81 2.12 27.01 -4.16
CA GLU A 81 3.26 27.61 -3.44
C GLU A 81 2.80 28.48 -2.27
N SER A 82 1.60 29.07 -2.34
CA SER A 82 1.10 29.98 -1.32
C SER A 82 0.64 29.24 -0.06
N LEU A 83 1.14 29.68 1.09
CA LEU A 83 0.67 29.24 2.39
C LEU A 83 -0.58 30.03 2.79
N ARG A 84 -1.60 29.30 3.24
CA ARG A 84 -2.83 29.81 3.82
C ARG A 84 -2.75 29.64 5.33
N THR A 85 -3.34 30.57 6.08
CA THR A 85 -3.34 30.54 7.54
C THR A 85 -4.75 30.26 8.06
N VAL A 86 -4.86 29.40 9.07
CA VAL A 86 -6.08 29.14 9.83
C VAL A 86 -5.75 29.34 11.30
N GLU A 87 -6.50 30.23 11.93
CA GLU A 87 -6.38 30.48 13.37
C GLU A 87 -6.96 29.31 14.16
N MET A 88 -6.36 29.02 15.32
CA MET A 88 -6.86 27.99 16.21
C MET A 88 -7.77 28.60 17.28
N THR A 89 -8.97 28.04 17.44
CA THR A 89 -9.91 28.42 18.50
C THR A 89 -9.48 27.78 19.82
N ALA A 90 -9.53 28.56 20.91
CA ALA A 90 -9.24 28.07 22.25
C ALA A 90 -10.42 27.29 22.84
N GLU A 91 -10.14 26.13 23.42
CA GLU A 91 -11.07 25.32 24.20
C GLU A 91 -10.59 25.19 25.66
N LYS A 92 -11.37 24.53 26.53
CA LYS A 92 -11.01 24.33 27.94
C LYS A 92 -9.76 23.44 28.06
N GLY A 93 -8.90 23.76 29.02
CA GLY A 93 -7.75 22.93 29.39
C GLY A 93 -6.52 23.07 28.47
N GLY A 94 -6.30 24.25 27.88
CA GLY A 94 -5.13 24.49 27.02
C GLY A 94 -5.24 23.86 25.63
N ILE A 95 -6.40 23.30 25.29
CA ILE A 95 -6.65 22.70 23.97
C ILE A 95 -6.90 23.81 22.95
N ARG A 96 -6.28 23.68 21.78
CA ARG A 96 -6.40 24.58 20.64
C ARG A 96 -6.81 23.76 19.44
N ARG A 97 -7.82 24.26 18.71
CA ARG A 97 -8.48 23.52 17.64
C ARG A 97 -8.55 24.33 16.36
N ALA A 98 -8.17 23.72 15.24
CA ALA A 98 -8.34 24.31 13.90
C ALA A 98 -9.04 23.33 12.97
N VAL A 99 -10.06 23.83 12.29
CA VAL A 99 -10.84 23.08 11.31
C VAL A 99 -10.37 23.48 9.92
N LEU A 100 -9.78 22.54 9.19
CA LEU A 100 -9.33 22.77 7.82
C LEU A 100 -10.52 22.70 6.84
N PRO A 101 -10.45 23.39 5.70
CA PRO A 101 -11.52 23.33 4.70
C PRO A 101 -11.63 21.94 4.09
N GLU A 102 -12.83 21.63 3.59
CA GLU A 102 -13.09 20.39 2.87
C GLU A 102 -12.52 20.47 1.46
N TYR A 103 -11.90 19.38 1.01
CA TYR A 103 -11.36 19.24 -0.34
C TYR A 103 -11.87 17.95 -0.99
N GLU A 104 -11.73 17.89 -2.31
CA GLU A 104 -12.03 16.68 -3.06
C GLU A 104 -11.13 15.51 -2.65
N LYS A 105 -11.65 14.29 -2.80
CA LYS A 105 -10.84 13.07 -2.62
C LYS A 105 -9.65 13.09 -3.59
N GLY A 106 -8.51 12.59 -3.13
CA GLY A 106 -7.25 12.63 -3.88
C GLY A 106 -6.41 13.85 -3.55
N THR A 107 -6.99 14.95 -3.07
CA THR A 107 -6.23 16.13 -2.65
C THR A 107 -5.29 15.79 -1.50
N LYS A 108 -4.05 16.28 -1.61
CA LYS A 108 -3.05 16.23 -0.54
C LYS A 108 -2.80 17.67 -0.08
N ILE A 109 -2.82 17.89 1.22
CA ILE A 109 -2.44 19.17 1.82
C ILE A 109 -1.21 18.97 2.69
N TYR A 110 -0.38 20.00 2.76
CA TYR A 110 0.77 20.08 3.64
C TYR A 110 0.49 21.13 4.70
N TYR A 111 0.75 20.84 5.97
CA TYR A 111 0.52 21.77 7.07
C TYR A 111 1.64 21.76 8.11
N SER A 112 1.74 22.86 8.84
CA SER A 112 2.56 23.01 10.04
C SER A 112 1.81 23.86 11.05
N ILE A 113 2.02 23.59 12.33
CA ILE A 113 1.51 24.43 13.42
C ILE A 113 2.65 25.37 13.82
N GLU A 114 2.40 26.67 13.80
CA GLU A 114 3.36 27.69 14.21
C GLU A 114 2.86 28.36 15.47
N LEU A 115 3.75 28.53 16.45
CA LEU A 115 3.48 29.27 17.67
C LEU A 115 3.95 30.70 17.50
N LEU A 116 3.05 31.65 17.63
CA LEU A 116 3.34 33.06 17.51
C LEU A 116 3.59 33.67 18.90
N GLY A 117 4.72 34.36 19.04
CA GLY A 117 5.06 35.19 20.20
C GLY A 117 5.33 36.61 19.73
N ARG A 118 4.53 37.58 20.21
CA ARG A 118 4.66 39.02 19.84
C ARG A 118 4.63 39.27 18.31
N GLY A 119 3.93 38.42 17.55
CA GLY A 119 3.80 38.53 16.09
C GLY A 119 4.86 37.80 15.28
N GLU A 120 5.87 37.19 15.91
CA GLU A 120 6.89 36.37 15.25
C GLU A 120 6.72 34.89 15.57
N THR A 121 7.15 34.01 14.66
CA THR A 121 7.12 32.55 14.88
C THR A 121 8.19 32.16 15.91
N ALA A 122 7.75 31.84 17.13
CA ALA A 122 8.60 31.42 18.25
C ALA A 122 8.93 29.91 18.21
N ALA A 123 8.03 29.08 17.69
CA ALA A 123 8.26 27.65 17.49
C ALA A 123 7.37 27.08 16.38
N ARG A 124 7.67 25.84 15.95
CA ARG A 124 6.97 25.16 14.86
C ARG A 124 6.84 23.66 15.10
N VAL A 125 5.74 23.09 14.64
CA VAL A 125 5.50 21.65 14.55
C VAL A 125 5.23 21.30 13.08
N PRO A 126 6.13 20.55 12.41
CA PRO A 126 7.36 19.93 12.94
C PRO A 126 8.48 20.98 13.16
N GLU A 127 9.43 20.68 14.05
CA GLU A 127 10.52 21.61 14.42
C GLU A 127 11.46 21.94 13.26
N GLU A 128 11.67 20.98 12.35
CA GLU A 128 12.59 21.16 11.23
C GLU A 128 12.05 22.24 10.26
N PRO A 129 12.82 23.31 10.00
CA PRO A 129 12.40 24.37 9.07
C PRO A 129 12.12 23.80 7.67
N GLY A 130 11.02 24.23 7.05
CA GLY A 130 10.62 23.74 5.72
C GLY A 130 9.99 22.34 5.70
N SER A 131 10.01 21.60 6.81
CA SER A 131 9.26 20.34 6.93
C SER A 131 7.75 20.61 7.09
N PHE A 132 6.91 19.70 6.60
CA PHE A 132 5.47 19.79 6.74
C PHE A 132 4.89 18.41 7.05
N LEU A 133 3.87 18.40 7.89
CA LEU A 133 2.96 17.26 8.00
C LEU A 133 2.03 17.27 6.79
N PHE A 134 1.37 16.14 6.49
CA PHE A 134 0.43 16.08 5.38
C PHE A 134 -0.86 15.35 5.75
N ILE A 135 -1.97 15.79 5.16
CA ILE A 135 -3.24 15.09 5.18
C ILE A 135 -3.59 14.72 3.73
N LYS A 136 -3.99 13.46 3.49
CA LYS A 136 -4.59 13.04 2.22
C LYS A 136 -6.10 12.87 2.39
N TYR A 137 -6.88 13.53 1.55
CA TYR A 137 -8.33 13.36 1.50
C TYR A 137 -8.67 12.09 0.74
N LYS A 138 -9.44 11.19 1.36
CA LYS A 138 -9.82 9.89 0.81
C LYS A 138 -11.33 9.76 0.75
N GLY A 139 -11.86 9.22 -0.33
CA GLY A 139 -13.26 8.80 -0.39
C GLY A 139 -13.52 7.54 0.43
N LYS A 140 -14.78 7.31 0.78
CA LYS A 140 -15.22 6.03 1.36
C LYS A 140 -15.16 4.95 0.28
N VAL A 141 -14.48 3.84 0.57
CA VAL A 141 -14.42 2.69 -0.34
C VAL A 141 -15.52 1.69 -0.01
N SER A 142 -16.03 1.00 -1.02
CA SER A 142 -17.03 -0.05 -0.83
C SER A 142 -16.41 -1.22 -0.05
N PRO A 143 -16.99 -1.64 1.10
CA PRO A 143 -16.50 -2.77 1.85
C PRO A 143 -16.45 -4.05 1.02
N ILE A 144 -17.46 -4.27 0.16
CA ILE A 144 -17.54 -5.45 -0.69
C ILE A 144 -16.37 -5.48 -1.69
N VAL A 145 -16.11 -4.36 -2.37
CA VAL A 145 -15.01 -4.28 -3.35
C VAL A 145 -13.67 -4.44 -2.65
N LEU A 146 -13.49 -3.83 -1.47
CA LEU A 146 -12.28 -3.98 -0.67
C LEU A 146 -12.06 -5.44 -0.24
N THR A 147 -13.10 -6.11 0.24
CA THR A 147 -13.02 -7.53 0.61
C THR A 147 -12.67 -8.39 -0.59
N LEU A 148 -13.31 -8.19 -1.74
CA LEU A 148 -12.99 -8.93 -2.97
C LEU A 148 -11.54 -8.69 -3.41
N HIS A 149 -11.08 -7.43 -3.39
CA HIS A 149 -9.71 -7.10 -3.75
C HIS A 149 -8.71 -7.84 -2.85
N ILE A 150 -8.89 -7.77 -1.53
CA ILE A 150 -8.03 -8.47 -0.57
C ILE A 150 -8.06 -9.98 -0.80
N LEU A 151 -9.24 -10.55 -1.06
CA LEU A 151 -9.40 -11.97 -1.34
C LEU A 151 -8.61 -12.40 -2.59
N PHE A 152 -8.69 -11.64 -3.68
CA PHE A 152 -7.94 -11.93 -4.92
C PHE A 152 -6.44 -11.73 -4.76
N MET A 153 -6.00 -10.71 -4.02
CA MET A 153 -4.59 -10.53 -3.69
C MET A 153 -4.07 -11.69 -2.82
N PHE A 154 -4.84 -12.11 -1.82
CA PHE A 154 -4.53 -13.29 -1.01
C PHE A 154 -4.41 -14.54 -1.88
N ALA A 155 -5.39 -14.78 -2.75
CA ALA A 155 -5.39 -15.92 -3.66
C ALA A 155 -4.16 -15.91 -4.57
N ALA A 156 -3.80 -14.75 -5.14
CA ALA A 156 -2.60 -14.61 -5.96
C ALA A 156 -1.34 -15.05 -5.19
N PHE A 157 -1.10 -14.52 -3.98
CA PHE A 157 0.06 -14.91 -3.17
C PHE A 157 0.03 -16.38 -2.75
N TYR A 158 -1.13 -16.90 -2.39
CA TYR A 158 -1.28 -18.32 -2.06
C TYR A 158 -0.88 -19.21 -3.24
N PHE A 159 -1.38 -18.92 -4.44
CA PHE A 159 -1.02 -19.67 -5.64
C PHE A 159 0.44 -19.46 -6.07
N MET A 160 1.05 -18.32 -5.76
CA MET A 160 2.50 -18.10 -5.96
C MET A 160 3.32 -19.06 -5.10
N VAL A 161 2.97 -19.20 -3.81
CA VAL A 161 3.63 -20.16 -2.89
C VAL A 161 3.41 -21.59 -3.36
N GLN A 162 2.19 -21.94 -3.80
CA GLN A 162 1.93 -23.28 -4.35
C GLN A 162 2.72 -23.53 -5.64
N CYS A 163 2.79 -22.57 -6.54
CA CYS A 163 3.56 -22.68 -7.77
C CYS A 163 5.05 -22.87 -7.47
N PHE A 164 5.61 -22.10 -6.53
CA PHE A 164 7.00 -22.24 -6.07
C PHE A 164 7.29 -23.65 -5.57
N TRP A 165 6.42 -24.22 -4.73
CA TRP A 165 6.62 -25.59 -4.23
C TRP A 165 6.50 -26.65 -5.33
N SER A 166 5.54 -26.50 -6.26
CA SER A 166 5.44 -27.39 -7.42
C SER A 166 6.67 -27.27 -8.32
N ALA A 167 7.22 -26.07 -8.51
CA ALA A 167 8.43 -25.83 -9.29
C ALA A 167 9.65 -26.52 -8.68
N LEU A 168 9.85 -26.41 -7.35
CA LEU A 168 10.88 -27.18 -6.65
C LEU A 168 10.68 -28.70 -6.81
N GLY A 169 9.43 -29.15 -6.76
CA GLY A 169 9.06 -30.54 -7.03
C GLY A 169 9.43 -30.99 -8.45
N VAL A 170 9.21 -30.13 -9.46
CA VAL A 170 9.57 -30.41 -10.86
C VAL A 170 11.08 -30.52 -11.03
N LEU A 171 11.86 -29.62 -10.42
CA LEU A 171 13.33 -29.69 -10.44
C LEU A 171 13.85 -30.97 -9.78
N GLY A 172 13.21 -31.39 -8.69
CA GLY A 172 13.54 -32.64 -7.98
C GLY A 172 12.94 -33.91 -8.57
N GLY A 173 12.22 -33.84 -9.70
CA GLY A 173 11.58 -35.01 -10.34
C GLY A 173 10.38 -35.60 -9.58
N ARG A 174 9.81 -34.85 -8.63
CA ARG A 174 8.71 -35.27 -7.73
C ARG A 174 7.34 -34.71 -8.12
N ALA A 175 7.29 -33.72 -9.01
CA ALA A 175 6.06 -33.07 -9.45
C ALA A 175 6.02 -32.91 -10.97
N ARG A 176 4.80 -32.75 -11.51
CA ARG A 176 4.57 -32.58 -12.95
C ARG A 176 4.56 -31.10 -13.33
N LYS A 177 5.12 -30.77 -14.49
CA LYS A 177 5.10 -29.41 -15.07
C LYS A 177 3.68 -28.82 -15.09
N ALA A 178 2.70 -29.63 -15.48
CA ALA A 178 1.29 -29.24 -15.55
C ALA A 178 0.72 -28.71 -14.22
N GLU A 179 1.17 -29.22 -13.07
CA GLU A 179 0.74 -28.73 -11.75
C GLU A 179 1.25 -27.31 -11.50
N ALA A 180 2.55 -27.07 -11.75
CA ALA A 180 3.14 -25.75 -11.61
C ALA A 180 2.52 -24.73 -12.57
N VAL A 181 2.24 -25.14 -13.83
CA VAL A 181 1.54 -24.31 -14.82
C VAL A 181 0.12 -23.98 -14.36
N SER A 182 -0.61 -24.94 -13.80
CA SER A 182 -1.95 -24.72 -13.25
C SER A 182 -1.96 -23.66 -12.15
N HIS A 183 -1.03 -23.74 -11.19
CA HIS A 183 -0.90 -22.71 -10.16
C HIS A 183 -0.51 -21.35 -10.75
N ALA A 184 0.43 -21.29 -11.69
CA ALA A 184 0.80 -20.04 -12.35
C ALA A 184 -0.38 -19.38 -13.10
N ARG A 185 -1.30 -20.16 -13.71
CA ARG A 185 -2.54 -19.61 -14.29
C ARG A 185 -3.41 -18.94 -13.24
N TRP A 186 -3.57 -19.57 -12.08
CA TRP A 186 -4.34 -18.99 -10.97
C TRP A 186 -3.68 -17.74 -10.40
N VAL A 187 -2.33 -17.69 -10.35
CA VAL A 187 -1.60 -16.46 -10.02
C VAL A 187 -1.97 -15.36 -11.00
N LEU A 188 -1.86 -15.62 -12.31
CA LEU A 188 -2.14 -14.62 -13.35
C LEU A 188 -3.58 -14.12 -13.26
N LEU A 189 -4.56 -15.03 -13.16
CA LEU A 189 -5.98 -14.67 -13.07
C LEU A 189 -6.27 -13.86 -11.81
N SER A 190 -5.79 -14.32 -10.64
CA SER A 190 -6.09 -13.66 -9.37
C SER A 190 -5.41 -12.30 -9.25
N SER A 191 -4.16 -12.19 -9.70
CA SER A 191 -3.44 -10.91 -9.73
C SER A 191 -4.04 -9.93 -10.75
N PHE A 192 -4.55 -10.41 -11.89
CA PHE A 192 -5.27 -9.56 -12.84
C PHE A 192 -6.53 -8.98 -12.21
N ILE A 193 -7.42 -9.83 -11.69
CA ILE A 193 -8.72 -9.41 -11.13
C ILE A 193 -8.51 -8.52 -9.90
N GLY A 194 -7.59 -8.91 -9.00
CA GLY A 194 -7.24 -8.13 -7.81
C GLY A 194 -6.59 -6.79 -8.17
N GLY A 195 -5.62 -6.79 -9.09
CA GLY A 195 -4.82 -5.62 -9.41
C GLY A 195 -5.52 -4.57 -10.27
N TRP A 196 -6.18 -4.99 -11.37
CA TRP A 196 -6.76 -4.06 -12.34
C TRP A 196 -8.23 -3.78 -12.08
N PRO A 197 -9.21 -4.66 -12.37
CA PRO A 197 -10.62 -4.30 -12.19
C PRO A 197 -10.96 -3.83 -10.77
N LEU A 198 -10.56 -4.60 -9.76
CA LEU A 198 -10.85 -4.26 -8.36
C LEU A 198 -9.97 -3.11 -7.86
N GLY A 199 -8.68 -3.10 -8.23
CA GLY A 199 -7.76 -2.01 -7.88
C GLY A 199 -8.22 -0.67 -8.47
N PHE A 200 -8.62 -0.62 -9.74
CA PHE A 200 -9.13 0.57 -10.43
C PHE A 200 -10.37 1.13 -9.74
N ILE A 201 -11.32 0.26 -9.38
CA ILE A 201 -12.54 0.67 -8.68
C ILE A 201 -12.18 1.25 -7.31
N LEU A 202 -11.28 0.60 -6.55
CA LEU A 202 -10.84 1.09 -5.25
C LEU A 202 -10.11 2.42 -5.36
N ASN A 203 -9.20 2.56 -6.33
CA ASN A 203 -8.43 3.78 -6.56
C ASN A 203 -9.37 4.95 -6.89
N TYR A 204 -10.33 4.71 -7.78
CA TYR A 204 -11.33 5.71 -8.12
C TYR A 204 -12.23 6.08 -6.94
N GLN A 205 -12.64 5.10 -6.13
CA GLN A 205 -13.41 5.37 -4.91
C GLN A 205 -12.62 6.18 -3.88
N ALA A 206 -11.34 5.84 -3.67
CA ALA A 206 -10.48 6.46 -2.67
C ALA A 206 -9.94 7.83 -3.09
N PHE A 207 -9.56 8.02 -4.35
CA PHE A 207 -8.82 9.22 -4.79
C PHE A 207 -9.42 9.90 -6.02
N GLY A 208 -10.48 9.35 -6.63
CA GLY A 208 -11.12 9.95 -7.79
C GLY A 208 -10.41 9.72 -9.12
N VAL A 209 -9.27 9.03 -9.11
CA VAL A 209 -8.52 8.63 -10.30
C VAL A 209 -8.48 7.11 -10.42
N VAL A 210 -8.53 6.61 -11.66
CA VAL A 210 -8.61 5.16 -11.92
C VAL A 210 -7.24 4.49 -11.75
N TRP A 211 -6.16 5.19 -12.10
CA TRP A 211 -4.81 4.63 -12.14
C TRP A 211 -3.76 5.73 -11.97
N GLU A 212 -2.83 5.58 -11.02
CA GLU A 212 -1.70 6.52 -10.83
C GLU A 212 -0.35 5.90 -11.24
N GLY A 213 -0.32 4.61 -11.61
CA GLY A 213 0.88 3.91 -12.08
C GLY A 213 1.21 4.14 -13.56
N PHE A 214 2.34 3.60 -14.01
CA PHE A 214 2.77 3.60 -15.41
C PHE A 214 1.76 2.84 -16.30
N PRO A 215 1.54 3.25 -17.57
CA PRO A 215 2.14 4.37 -18.30
C PRO A 215 1.46 5.72 -18.08
N PHE A 216 0.37 5.78 -17.32
CA PHE A 216 -0.47 6.97 -17.20
C PHE A 216 -0.13 7.87 -15.99
N GLY A 217 0.71 7.39 -15.09
CA GLY A 217 1.22 8.12 -13.93
C GLY A 217 2.57 7.61 -13.44
N TYR A 218 2.98 8.10 -12.27
CA TYR A 218 4.32 7.92 -11.70
C TYR A 218 4.31 7.26 -10.31
N ASP A 219 3.17 6.78 -9.81
CA ASP A 219 3.14 6.08 -8.52
C ASP A 219 3.83 4.72 -8.64
N VAL A 220 4.99 4.62 -7.98
CA VAL A 220 5.83 3.42 -7.93
C VAL A 220 5.12 2.28 -7.20
N THR A 221 4.18 2.57 -6.29
CA THR A 221 3.46 1.54 -5.53
C THR A 221 2.49 0.77 -6.40
N ASP A 222 1.81 1.46 -7.33
CA ASP A 222 0.91 0.85 -8.32
C ASP A 222 1.65 -0.03 -9.34
N ASN A 223 2.92 0.28 -9.62
CA ASN A 223 3.76 -0.46 -10.58
C ASN A 223 4.19 -1.84 -10.06
N LYS A 224 4.22 -2.08 -8.74
CA LYS A 224 4.69 -3.35 -8.17
C LYS A 224 3.86 -4.53 -8.68
N THR A 225 2.53 -4.41 -8.60
CA THR A 225 1.60 -5.44 -9.08
C THR A 225 1.74 -5.67 -10.58
N GLN A 226 2.00 -4.62 -11.36
CA GLN A 226 2.24 -4.74 -12.80
C GLN A 226 3.52 -5.52 -13.11
N ILE A 227 4.63 -5.19 -12.45
CA ILE A 227 5.90 -5.89 -12.66
C ILE A 227 5.73 -7.36 -12.29
N MET A 228 5.13 -7.67 -11.14
CA MET A 228 4.81 -9.04 -10.75
C MET A 228 4.02 -9.76 -11.84
N PHE A 229 2.93 -9.16 -12.32
CA PHE A 229 2.08 -9.71 -13.36
C PHE A 229 2.85 -10.00 -14.65
N VAL A 230 3.70 -9.08 -15.11
CA VAL A 230 4.51 -9.23 -16.32
C VAL A 230 5.47 -10.42 -16.21
N PHE A 231 6.13 -10.60 -15.07
CA PHE A 231 7.00 -11.76 -14.85
C PHE A 231 6.23 -13.08 -14.91
N TRP A 232 5.06 -13.15 -14.28
CA TRP A 232 4.21 -14.34 -14.33
C TRP A 232 3.65 -14.60 -15.73
N LEU A 233 3.25 -13.54 -16.44
CA LEU A 233 2.78 -13.61 -17.82
C LEU A 233 3.90 -14.12 -18.74
N ALA A 234 5.11 -13.55 -18.66
CA ALA A 234 6.26 -13.98 -19.45
C ALA A 234 6.58 -15.46 -19.22
N SER A 235 6.63 -15.90 -17.96
CA SER A 235 6.84 -17.31 -17.60
C SER A 235 5.78 -18.24 -18.22
N LEU A 236 4.52 -17.82 -18.27
CA LEU A 236 3.44 -18.59 -18.90
C LEU A 236 3.47 -18.56 -20.44
N LEU A 237 3.85 -17.43 -21.05
CA LEU A 237 4.00 -17.31 -22.50
C LEU A 237 5.12 -18.21 -23.05
N LEU A 238 6.19 -18.40 -22.28
CA LEU A 238 7.27 -19.33 -22.61
C LEU A 238 6.86 -20.81 -22.59
N VAL A 239 5.71 -21.11 -21.96
CA VAL A 239 5.05 -22.43 -21.99
C VAL A 239 3.63 -22.32 -22.54
N ARG A 240 3.43 -21.52 -23.60
CA ARG A 240 2.12 -21.22 -24.19
C ARG A 240 1.30 -22.47 -24.56
N GLY A 241 1.94 -23.58 -24.95
CA GLY A 241 1.28 -24.83 -25.31
C GLY A 241 0.67 -25.47 -24.08
N SER A 242 1.47 -25.64 -23.04
CA SER A 242 1.01 -26.06 -21.72
C SER A 242 0.00 -25.08 -21.13
N PHE A 243 0.18 -23.77 -21.28
CA PHE A 243 -0.72 -22.74 -20.76
C PHE A 243 -2.09 -22.78 -21.42
N LEU A 244 -2.16 -22.99 -22.74
CA LEU A 244 -3.42 -23.07 -23.51
C LEU A 244 -4.00 -24.48 -23.63
N GLY A 245 -3.33 -25.50 -23.07
CA GLY A 245 -3.75 -26.90 -23.21
C GLY A 245 -3.59 -27.46 -24.63
N LYS A 246 -2.71 -26.86 -25.44
CA LYS A 246 -2.44 -27.20 -26.83
C LYS A 246 -1.20 -28.09 -27.01
N GLY A 247 -0.85 -28.87 -25.98
CA GLY A 247 0.30 -29.78 -25.97
C GLY A 247 1.63 -29.13 -25.58
N GLU A 248 2.56 -29.93 -25.06
CA GLU A 248 3.88 -29.45 -24.59
C GLU A 248 4.85 -29.16 -25.74
N GLU A 249 4.58 -29.67 -26.94
CA GLU A 249 5.41 -29.51 -28.14
C GLU A 249 5.49 -28.06 -28.63
N ARG A 250 4.56 -27.21 -28.19
CA ARG A 250 4.51 -25.78 -28.53
C ARG A 250 5.19 -24.89 -27.50
N ASP A 251 5.73 -25.49 -26.43
CA ASP A 251 6.42 -24.78 -25.37
C ASP A 251 7.86 -24.45 -25.78
N THR A 252 8.28 -23.22 -25.50
CA THR A 252 9.66 -22.79 -25.67
C THR A 252 10.54 -23.34 -24.54
N LEU A 253 9.98 -23.50 -23.34
CA LEU A 253 10.68 -24.07 -22.18
C LEU A 253 10.19 -25.48 -21.84
N GLY A 254 11.15 -26.38 -21.61
CA GLY A 254 10.89 -27.67 -20.97
C GLY A 254 10.55 -27.54 -19.49
N ALA A 255 10.26 -28.68 -18.83
CA ALA A 255 9.80 -28.71 -17.44
C ALA A 255 10.74 -28.01 -16.45
N ARG A 256 12.05 -28.26 -16.54
CA ARG A 256 13.05 -27.61 -15.68
C ARG A 256 13.20 -26.12 -15.95
N GLY A 257 13.11 -25.71 -17.22
CA GLY A 257 13.19 -24.31 -17.62
C GLY A 257 12.01 -23.50 -17.07
N PHE A 258 10.79 -24.01 -17.20
CA PHE A 258 9.61 -23.39 -16.61
C PHE A 258 9.68 -23.33 -15.09
N ALA A 259 10.13 -24.39 -14.43
CA ALA A 259 10.28 -24.40 -12.98
C ALA A 259 11.26 -23.32 -12.49
N ALA A 260 12.40 -23.14 -13.18
CA ALA A 260 13.33 -22.06 -12.88
C ALA A 260 12.68 -20.68 -13.08
N ALA A 261 11.98 -20.47 -14.20
CA ALA A 261 11.27 -19.22 -14.47
C ALA A 261 10.22 -18.89 -13.40
N ALA A 262 9.42 -19.88 -12.98
CA ALA A 262 8.42 -19.72 -11.92
C ALA A 262 9.04 -19.37 -10.56
N ILE A 263 10.19 -19.98 -10.22
CA ILE A 263 10.94 -19.63 -9.01
C ILE A 263 11.45 -18.18 -9.08
N VAL A 264 12.01 -17.77 -10.22
CA VAL A 264 12.45 -16.37 -10.41
C VAL A 264 11.27 -15.41 -10.29
N SER A 265 10.12 -15.69 -10.94
CA SER A 265 8.91 -14.87 -10.81
C SER A 265 8.43 -14.77 -9.36
N PHE A 266 8.49 -15.87 -8.60
CA PHE A 266 8.18 -15.88 -7.17
C PHE A 266 9.14 -15.00 -6.36
N LEU A 267 10.45 -15.11 -6.58
CA LEU A 267 11.44 -14.32 -5.86
C LEU A 267 11.33 -12.82 -6.16
N VAL A 268 11.11 -12.45 -7.42
CA VAL A 268 10.84 -11.06 -7.82
C VAL A 268 9.57 -10.56 -7.14
N SER A 269 8.51 -11.37 -7.12
CA SER A 269 7.25 -11.04 -6.44
C SER A 269 7.45 -10.82 -4.94
N LEU A 270 8.23 -11.67 -4.28
CA LEU A 270 8.55 -11.54 -2.87
C LEU A 270 9.37 -10.29 -2.59
N ALA A 271 10.38 -10.00 -3.42
CA ALA A 271 11.21 -8.82 -3.28
C ALA A 271 10.37 -7.53 -3.39
N LEU A 272 9.53 -7.42 -4.43
CA LEU A 272 8.63 -6.27 -4.62
C LEU A 272 7.66 -6.08 -3.45
N PHE A 273 7.21 -7.18 -2.84
CA PHE A 273 6.29 -7.15 -1.72
C PHE A 273 6.95 -6.72 -0.40
N ILE A 274 8.23 -7.07 -0.19
CA ILE A 274 9.01 -6.65 0.99
C ILE A 274 9.38 -5.17 0.92
N VAL A 275 9.56 -4.60 -0.29
CA VAL A 275 9.86 -3.18 -0.45
C VAL A 275 8.75 -2.34 0.20
N PRO A 276 9.08 -1.50 1.21
CA PRO A 276 8.11 -0.68 1.92
C PRO A 276 7.18 0.05 0.96
N HIS A 277 5.90 0.09 1.30
CA HIS A 277 4.89 0.75 0.47
C HIS A 277 4.86 2.22 0.86
N SER A 278 5.08 3.11 -0.10
CA SER A 278 4.74 4.52 0.01
C SER A 278 3.29 4.70 -0.45
N LEU A 279 2.33 4.15 0.28
CA LEU A 279 0.95 4.63 0.18
C LEU A 279 0.77 5.67 1.25
#